data_AF-A0A2V9QSY7-F1
#
_entry.id   AF-A0A2V9QSY7-F1
#
_cell.length_a   1.000
_cell.length_b   1.000
_cell.length_c   1.000
_cell.angle_alpha   90.00
_cell.angle_beta   90.00
_cell.angle_gamma   90.00
#
_symmetry.space_group_name_H-M   'P 1'
#
loop_
_entity.id
_entity.type
_entity.pdbx_description
1 polymer ?
#
loop_
_entity_poly.entity_id
_entity_poly.type
_entity_poly.pdbx_seq_one_letter_code
_entity_poly.pdbx_strand_id
1 'polypeptide(L)'
;MNQPDQLFKLLGVNGRDGEGLSKFAKKSGVSVRKLRYYNDNNILPSGTDLKLLLEASGLAELELTLGMGRLDSSVIGSIQKRAKDIAKIIGSEEKIEQQNQRTCSVAFTTTQGKLYRGDCQEILKTMASESVDLVFADPPFNLKKLYPSNIDDNLKSERYIHWCQQWIQECIRVLKHGGSLFLWNLPRWNVALSSFLDGRLNFRHWISVDIKYSLPIHGRLYPSHYALLYYVKGDKPNVFHPDRLPMQVCPHCYGDLKDYGGYKDKMNPLGVNLSDIWTDIPPVRHAKYKRRNGANELSLKLVDRIVEMASNEGDLIFDPFGGSGTTYMVAELKSRRWLGCEIGP
;
A
#
# COMPACT_ATOMS: atom_id res chain seq x y z
N MET A 1 13.62 5.28 13.10
CA MET A 1 12.29 4.64 13.25
C MET A 1 11.46 5.43 14.26
N ASN A 2 10.27 5.93 13.89
CA ASN A 2 9.40 6.65 14.83
C ASN A 2 8.84 5.66 15.87
N GLN A 3 9.25 5.82 17.12
CA GLN A 3 8.92 4.87 18.18
C GLN A 3 7.52 5.17 18.78
N PRO A 4 6.85 4.16 19.37
CA PRO A 4 5.82 4.40 20.37
C PRO A 4 6.19 5.54 21.32
N ASP A 5 5.21 6.38 21.63
CA ASP A 5 5.30 7.41 22.67
C ASP A 5 6.28 8.56 22.36
N GLN A 6 6.45 8.88 21.08
CA GLN A 6 7.42 9.89 20.66
C GLN A 6 7.14 11.28 21.23
N LEU A 7 5.87 11.71 21.25
CA LEU A 7 5.50 12.98 21.87
C LEU A 7 5.83 12.98 23.37
N PHE A 8 5.44 11.92 24.09
CA PHE A 8 5.72 11.84 25.52
C PHE A 8 7.21 11.78 25.83
N LYS A 9 8.02 11.08 25.02
CA LYS A 9 9.48 11.09 25.14
C LYS A 9 10.05 12.50 24.98
N LEU A 10 9.64 13.23 23.95
CA LEU A 10 10.09 14.61 23.71
C LEU A 10 9.71 15.53 24.88
N LEU A 11 8.50 15.38 25.41
CA LEU A 11 8.03 16.17 26.55
C LEU A 11 8.66 15.73 27.89
N GLY A 12 9.47 14.66 27.91
CA GLY A 12 10.06 14.12 29.14
C GLY A 12 9.04 13.48 30.08
N VAL A 13 7.92 12.97 29.55
CA VAL A 13 6.81 12.39 30.30
C VAL A 13 6.79 10.88 30.11
N ASN A 14 6.64 10.11 31.19
CA ASN A 14 6.38 8.68 31.09
C ASN A 14 4.87 8.45 30.90
N GLY A 15 4.43 8.07 29.70
CA GLY A 15 3.02 7.86 29.36
C GLY A 15 2.31 6.73 30.12
N ARG A 16 3.08 5.84 30.78
CA ARG A 16 2.58 4.74 31.64
C ARG A 16 2.42 5.18 33.09
N ASP A 17 3.08 6.27 33.48
CA ASP A 17 2.92 6.88 34.80
C ASP A 17 1.78 7.92 34.76
N GLY A 18 0.66 7.55 35.38
CA GLY A 18 -0.51 8.42 35.48
C GLY A 18 -0.24 9.72 36.25
N GLU A 19 0.69 9.71 37.21
CA GLU A 19 1.01 10.86 38.04
C GLU A 19 1.86 11.86 37.26
N GLY A 20 2.94 11.41 36.62
CA GLY A 20 3.79 12.23 35.76
C GLY A 20 3.02 12.91 34.62
N LEU A 21 2.14 12.17 33.94
CA LEU A 21 1.29 12.72 32.88
C LEU A 21 0.28 13.74 33.40
N SER A 22 -0.33 13.48 34.56
CA SER A 22 -1.27 14.43 35.19
C SER A 22 -0.57 15.71 35.65
N LYS A 23 0.66 15.60 36.17
CA LYS A 23 1.48 16.74 36.57
C LYS A 23 1.84 17.60 35.36
N PHE A 24 2.25 16.98 34.25
CA PHE A 24 2.55 17.70 33.01
C PHE A 24 1.30 18.35 32.39
N ALA A 25 0.16 17.66 32.43
CA ALA A 25 -1.11 18.23 31.98
C ALA A 25 -1.50 19.48 32.77
N LYS A 26 -1.32 19.48 34.10
CA LYS A 26 -1.51 20.67 34.93
C LYS A 26 -0.52 21.79 34.58
N LYS A 27 0.75 21.45 34.37
CA LYS A 27 1.81 22.41 34.02
C LYS A 27 1.54 23.10 32.67
N SER A 28 1.16 22.33 31.67
CA SER A 28 0.91 22.83 30.31
C SER A 28 -0.49 23.43 30.13
N GLY A 29 -1.46 23.10 30.99
CA GLY A 29 -2.86 23.46 30.76
C GLY A 29 -3.54 22.64 29.66
N VAL A 30 -2.83 21.66 29.07
CA VAL A 30 -3.39 20.73 28.07
C VAL A 30 -3.88 19.48 28.78
N SER A 31 -5.14 19.09 28.53
CA SER A 31 -5.74 17.95 29.23
C SER A 31 -5.04 16.62 28.91
N VAL A 32 -5.03 15.70 29.87
CA VAL A 32 -4.50 14.32 29.70
C VAL A 32 -5.12 13.64 28.48
N ARG A 33 -6.42 13.86 28.24
CA ARG A 33 -7.12 13.30 27.08
C ARG A 33 -6.55 13.79 25.75
N LYS A 34 -6.27 15.10 25.62
CA LYS A 34 -5.64 15.67 24.42
C LYS A 34 -4.20 15.18 24.25
N LEU A 35 -3.43 15.16 25.33
CA LEU A 35 -2.05 14.66 25.33
C LEU A 35 -1.98 13.21 24.82
N ARG A 36 -2.85 12.33 25.33
CA ARG A 36 -2.97 10.95 24.83
C ARG A 36 -3.43 10.91 23.38
N TYR A 37 -4.43 11.71 22.99
CA TYR A 37 -4.87 11.78 21.60
C TYR A 37 -3.71 12.12 20.63
N TYR A 38 -2.91 13.15 20.95
CA TYR A 38 -1.76 13.52 20.13
C TYR A 38 -0.70 12.43 20.08
N ASN A 39 -0.35 11.84 21.23
CA ASN A 39 0.67 10.79 21.31
C ASN A 39 0.24 9.50 20.60
N ASP A 40 -0.96 9.00 20.90
CA ASP A 40 -1.41 7.68 20.45
C ASP A 40 -1.72 7.66 18.95
N ASN A 41 -2.10 8.80 18.38
CA ASN A 41 -2.35 8.96 16.94
C ASN A 41 -1.15 9.59 16.20
N ASN A 42 -0.06 9.88 16.91
CA ASN A 42 1.13 10.57 16.38
C ASN A 42 0.76 11.89 15.67
N ILE A 43 -0.13 12.68 16.25
CA ILE A 43 -0.60 13.96 15.70
C ILE A 43 0.22 15.08 16.31
N LEU A 44 0.86 15.89 15.46
CA LEU A 44 1.54 17.11 15.89
C LEU A 44 0.50 18.11 16.44
N PRO A 45 0.62 18.58 17.69
CA PRO A 45 -0.25 19.62 18.22
C PRO A 45 -0.16 20.90 17.40
N SER A 46 -1.22 21.70 17.37
CA SER A 46 -1.27 22.97 16.64
C SER A 46 -1.96 24.07 17.44
N GLY A 47 -1.74 25.34 17.07
CA GLY A 47 -2.40 26.49 17.68
C GLY A 47 -2.11 26.64 19.17
N THR A 48 -3.14 26.86 19.98
CA THR A 48 -3.00 27.10 21.43
C THR A 48 -2.33 25.92 22.14
N ASP A 49 -2.72 24.68 21.83
CA ASP A 49 -2.15 23.51 22.49
C ASP A 49 -0.65 23.39 22.17
N LEU A 50 -0.22 23.67 20.94
CA LEU A 50 1.21 23.68 20.59
C LEU A 50 1.98 24.72 21.42
N LYS A 51 1.49 25.96 21.45
CA LYS A 51 2.13 27.06 22.21
C LYS A 51 2.32 26.69 23.68
N LEU A 52 1.27 26.17 24.31
CA LEU A 52 1.28 25.74 25.72
C LEU A 52 2.28 24.61 25.98
N LEU A 53 2.37 23.64 25.06
CA LEU A 53 3.31 22.52 25.19
C LEU A 53 4.76 22.97 25.04
N LEU A 54 5.05 23.88 24.12
CA LEU A 54 6.40 24.45 23.95
C LEU A 54 6.81 25.26 25.18
N GLU A 55 5.93 26.12 25.69
CA GLU A 55 6.18 26.89 26.93
C GLU A 55 6.42 25.98 28.14
N ALA A 56 5.63 24.90 28.28
CA ALA A 56 5.76 23.98 29.41
C ALA A 56 6.96 23.02 29.30
N SER A 57 7.39 22.66 28.10
CA SER A 57 8.52 21.74 27.88
C SER A 57 9.86 22.46 27.70
N GLY A 58 9.85 23.71 27.25
CA GLY A 58 11.05 24.44 26.87
C GLY A 58 11.62 24.03 25.51
N LEU A 59 10.94 23.16 24.76
CA LEU A 59 11.36 22.74 23.43
C LEU A 59 11.18 23.86 22.41
N ALA A 60 12.07 23.94 21.43
CA ALA A 60 11.80 24.70 20.22
C ALA A 60 10.77 23.96 19.34
N GLU A 61 9.94 24.69 18.60
CA GLU A 61 8.93 24.11 17.71
C GLU A 61 9.54 23.17 16.66
N LEU A 62 10.70 23.53 16.13
CA LEU A 62 11.42 22.71 15.16
C LEU A 62 11.91 21.39 15.79
N GLU A 63 12.38 21.41 17.04
CA GLU A 63 12.80 20.19 17.75
C GLU A 63 11.63 19.24 17.96
N LEU A 64 10.46 19.76 18.35
CA LEU A 64 9.25 18.96 18.50
C LEU A 64 8.81 18.37 17.15
N THR A 65 8.73 19.21 16.13
CA THR A 65 8.30 18.83 14.76
C THR A 65 9.20 17.73 14.19
N LEU A 66 10.53 17.93 14.23
CA LEU A 66 11.51 16.94 13.79
C LEU A 66 11.47 15.67 14.65
N GLY A 67 11.37 15.83 15.97
CA GLY A 67 11.31 14.73 16.92
C GLY A 67 10.09 13.84 16.70
N MET A 68 8.96 14.42 16.27
CA MET A 68 7.74 13.69 15.87
C MET A 68 7.82 13.12 14.44
N GLY A 69 8.92 13.35 13.72
CA GLY A 69 9.13 12.87 12.36
C GLY A 69 8.32 13.62 11.30
N ARG A 70 8.04 14.91 11.51
CA ARG A 70 7.36 15.78 10.54
C ARG A 70 8.39 16.59 9.78
N LEU A 71 8.35 16.45 8.45
CA LEU A 71 9.26 17.13 7.53
C LEU A 71 8.40 17.94 6.56
N ASP A 72 8.46 19.27 6.67
CA ASP A 72 7.86 20.16 5.68
C ASP A 72 8.85 20.48 4.55
N SER A 73 8.40 21.21 3.54
CA SER A 73 9.21 21.58 2.39
C SER A 73 10.46 22.41 2.73
N SER A 74 10.40 23.22 3.81
CA SER A 74 11.52 24.06 4.25
C SER A 74 12.61 23.20 4.90
N VAL A 75 12.21 22.27 5.76
CA VAL A 75 13.07 21.27 6.38
C VAL A 75 13.68 20.38 5.30
N ILE A 76 12.88 19.85 4.37
CA ILE A 76 13.36 19.03 3.25
C ILE A 76 14.41 19.81 2.43
N GLY A 77 14.15 21.07 2.09
CA GLY A 77 15.11 21.92 1.38
C GLY A 77 16.40 22.15 2.16
N SER A 78 16.32 22.27 3.49
CA SER A 78 17.49 22.38 4.37
C SER A 78 18.29 21.08 4.41
N ILE A 79 17.60 19.93 4.46
CA ILE A 79 18.22 18.61 4.39
C ILE A 79 18.97 18.45 3.06
N GLN A 80 18.34 18.80 1.94
CA GLN A 80 18.96 18.73 0.60
C GLN A 80 20.23 19.58 0.51
N LYS A 81 20.19 20.83 1.00
CA LYS A 81 21.36 21.73 1.01
C LYS A 81 22.51 21.22 1.87
N ARG A 82 22.21 20.48 2.94
CA ARG A 82 23.19 19.98 3.93
C ARG A 82 23.36 18.46 3.88
N ALA A 83 23.02 17.82 2.76
CA ALA A 83 22.95 16.36 2.66
C ALA A 83 24.25 15.66 3.08
N LYS A 84 25.41 16.25 2.73
CA LYS A 84 26.74 15.71 3.11
C LYS A 84 26.96 15.69 4.62
N ASP A 85 26.56 16.74 5.32
CA ASP A 85 26.76 16.85 6.78
C ASP A 85 25.77 15.95 7.51
N ILE A 86 24.52 15.92 7.05
CA ILE A 86 23.48 15.06 7.61
C ILE A 86 23.82 13.58 7.40
N ALA A 87 24.35 13.20 6.23
CA ALA A 87 24.78 11.83 5.98
C ALA A 87 25.89 11.37 6.95
N LYS A 88 26.77 12.28 7.42
CA LYS A 88 27.77 11.95 8.45
C LYS A 88 27.14 11.73 9.82
N ILE A 89 26.08 12.48 10.15
CA ILE A 89 25.36 12.35 11.42
C ILE A 89 24.56 11.05 11.46
N ILE A 90 23.85 10.73 10.38
CA ILE A 90 23.05 9.50 10.28
C ILE A 90 23.96 8.28 10.13
N GLY A 91 25.08 8.43 9.41
CA GLY A 91 25.95 7.32 9.02
C GLY A 91 25.36 6.49 7.88
N SER A 92 26.18 5.61 7.30
CA SER A 92 25.65 4.45 6.57
C SER A 92 25.17 3.47 7.62
N GLU A 93 23.86 3.29 7.79
CA GLU A 93 23.33 2.15 8.54
C GLU A 93 23.84 0.86 7.86
N GLU A 94 24.93 0.30 8.35
CA GLU A 94 25.36 -1.04 7.96
C GLU A 94 24.69 -2.08 8.86
N LYS A 95 23.94 -2.95 8.18
CA LYS A 95 23.46 -4.28 8.57
C LYS A 95 22.35 -4.29 9.64
N ILE A 96 21.12 -4.30 9.13
CA ILE A 96 20.06 -5.12 9.71
C ILE A 96 20.67 -6.50 9.99
N GLU A 97 20.53 -6.95 11.23
CA GLU A 97 20.96 -8.26 11.74
C GLU A 97 20.76 -9.34 10.67
N GLN A 98 21.75 -10.22 10.51
CA GLN A 98 21.58 -11.49 9.81
C GLN A 98 20.44 -12.25 10.49
N GLN A 99 19.20 -12.02 10.06
CA GLN A 99 18.12 -12.95 10.34
C GLN A 99 18.55 -14.25 9.67
N ASN A 100 18.68 -15.31 10.48
CA ASN A 100 18.92 -16.68 10.02
C ASN A 100 18.21 -16.89 8.70
N GLN A 101 18.97 -17.17 7.63
CA GLN A 101 18.42 -17.48 6.30
C GLN A 101 17.31 -18.51 6.48
N ARG A 102 16.05 -18.06 6.42
CA ARG A 102 14.92 -18.97 6.39
C ARG A 102 14.91 -19.53 4.98
N THR A 103 15.17 -20.82 4.87
CA THR A 103 15.18 -21.52 3.59
C THR A 103 13.81 -21.41 2.94
N CYS A 104 13.73 -20.71 1.81
CA CYS A 104 12.57 -20.82 0.94
C CYS A 104 12.63 -22.14 0.19
N SER A 105 11.51 -22.85 0.09
CA SER A 105 11.40 -24.07 -0.70
C SER A 105 10.39 -23.89 -1.82
N VAL A 106 10.58 -24.61 -2.92
CA VAL A 106 9.58 -24.64 -4.00
C VAL A 106 8.38 -25.43 -3.49
N ALA A 107 7.21 -24.79 -3.45
CA ALA A 107 5.95 -25.39 -3.03
C ALA A 107 5.15 -25.93 -4.21
N PHE A 108 5.23 -25.26 -5.37
CA PHE A 108 4.52 -25.64 -6.58
C PHE A 108 5.28 -25.18 -7.82
N THR A 109 5.15 -25.91 -8.93
CA THR A 109 5.80 -25.57 -10.20
C THR A 109 4.90 -26.02 -11.35
N THR A 110 4.89 -25.20 -12.39
CA THR A 110 4.29 -25.50 -13.69
C THR A 110 5.33 -25.23 -14.79
N THR A 111 4.92 -25.36 -16.05
CA THR A 111 5.74 -24.89 -17.17
C THR A 111 5.91 -23.37 -17.19
N GLN A 112 4.95 -22.61 -16.65
CA GLN A 112 4.95 -21.15 -16.69
C GLN A 112 5.52 -20.49 -15.43
N GLY A 113 5.57 -21.19 -14.28
CA GLY A 113 5.99 -20.52 -13.05
C GLY A 113 6.24 -21.40 -11.84
N LYS A 114 6.65 -20.73 -10.76
CA LYS A 114 7.01 -21.36 -9.48
C LYS A 114 6.44 -20.58 -8.30
N LEU A 115 5.85 -21.31 -7.36
CA LEU A 115 5.46 -20.81 -6.04
C LEU A 115 6.49 -21.25 -5.01
N TYR A 116 6.99 -20.31 -4.23
CA TYR A 116 7.88 -20.56 -3.11
C TYR A 116 7.13 -20.47 -1.79
N ARG A 117 7.43 -21.38 -0.87
CA ARG A 117 7.01 -21.26 0.53
C ARG A 117 8.08 -20.50 1.30
N GLY A 118 7.76 -19.31 1.78
CA GLY A 118 8.73 -18.47 2.48
C GLY A 118 8.34 -16.99 2.55
N ASP A 119 9.14 -16.22 3.28
CA ASP A 119 9.00 -14.77 3.38
C ASP A 119 9.33 -14.10 2.04
N CYS A 120 8.51 -13.13 1.64
CA CYS A 120 8.66 -12.47 0.35
C CYS A 120 9.97 -11.68 0.23
N GLN A 121 10.49 -11.13 1.34
CA GLN A 121 11.75 -10.40 1.34
C GLN A 121 12.94 -11.32 1.09
N GLU A 122 12.87 -12.57 1.54
CA GLU A 122 13.93 -13.55 1.29
C GLU A 122 13.95 -13.97 -0.19
N ILE A 123 12.79 -14.22 -0.79
CA ILE A 123 12.70 -14.52 -2.23
C ILE A 123 13.15 -13.33 -3.07
N LEU A 124 12.66 -12.13 -2.76
CA LEU A 124 13.03 -10.91 -3.47
C LEU A 124 14.54 -10.71 -3.56
N LYS A 125 15.28 -10.93 -2.46
CA LYS A 125 16.76 -10.85 -2.44
C LYS A 125 17.45 -11.80 -3.42
N THR A 126 16.83 -12.94 -3.75
CA THR A 126 17.38 -13.91 -4.72
C THR A 126 17.08 -13.56 -6.17
N MET A 127 16.09 -12.68 -6.40
CA MET A 127 15.69 -12.28 -7.75
C MET A 127 16.68 -11.28 -8.34
N ALA A 128 17.00 -11.45 -9.62
CA ALA A 128 17.82 -10.50 -10.36
C ALA A 128 17.12 -9.12 -10.43
N SER A 129 17.93 -8.05 -10.45
CA SER A 129 17.41 -6.72 -10.73
C SER A 129 16.85 -6.69 -12.16
N GLU A 130 15.81 -5.89 -12.38
CA GLU A 130 15.24 -5.65 -13.71
C GLU A 130 14.85 -6.93 -14.47
N SER A 131 14.27 -7.91 -13.76
CA SER A 131 13.84 -9.18 -14.33
C SER A 131 12.32 -9.33 -14.50
N VAL A 132 11.52 -8.50 -13.84
CA VAL A 132 10.06 -8.60 -13.75
C VAL A 132 9.36 -7.53 -14.60
N ASP A 133 8.35 -7.93 -15.36
CA ASP A 133 7.55 -7.05 -16.21
C ASP A 133 6.37 -6.42 -15.45
N LEU A 134 5.73 -7.22 -14.59
CA LEU A 134 4.57 -6.81 -13.79
C LEU A 134 4.71 -7.31 -12.35
N VAL A 135 4.61 -6.42 -11.38
CA VAL A 135 4.41 -6.78 -9.97
C VAL A 135 2.97 -6.49 -9.59
N PHE A 136 2.24 -7.49 -9.11
CA PHE A 136 0.94 -7.31 -8.48
C PHE A 136 1.04 -7.72 -7.01
N ALA A 137 0.80 -6.79 -6.09
CA ALA A 137 0.94 -7.02 -4.66
C ALA A 137 -0.38 -6.77 -3.92
N ASP A 138 -0.85 -7.80 -3.21
CA ASP A 138 -1.96 -7.76 -2.23
C ASP A 138 -1.44 -8.11 -0.82
N PRO A 139 -0.72 -7.17 -0.15
CA PRO A 139 -0.19 -7.41 1.19
C PRO A 139 -1.30 -7.51 2.25
N PRO A 140 -1.03 -8.06 3.45
CA PRO A 140 -1.93 -7.97 4.60
C PRO A 140 -2.24 -6.50 4.97
N PHE A 141 -3.49 -6.18 5.33
CA PHE A 141 -3.95 -4.79 5.52
C PHE A 141 -3.87 -4.25 6.95
N ASN A 142 -3.20 -4.91 7.89
CA ASN A 142 -3.08 -4.48 9.28
C ASN A 142 -4.44 -4.21 9.96
N LEU A 143 -5.39 -5.13 9.77
CA LEU A 143 -6.78 -5.04 10.21
C LEU A 143 -7.06 -5.86 11.49
N LYS A 144 -6.02 -6.31 12.19
CA LYS A 144 -6.11 -7.22 13.35
C LYS A 144 -6.76 -8.57 12.99
N LYS A 145 -6.57 -9.03 11.75
CA LYS A 145 -7.04 -10.37 11.35
C LYS A 145 -6.05 -11.43 11.79
N LEU A 146 -6.55 -12.51 12.35
CA LEU A 146 -5.76 -13.73 12.58
C LEU A 146 -5.65 -14.48 11.26
N TYR A 147 -4.47 -14.45 10.64
CA TYR A 147 -4.16 -15.33 9.52
C TYR A 147 -3.73 -16.71 10.04
N PRO A 148 -4.06 -17.82 9.35
CA PRO A 148 -3.59 -19.16 9.72
C PRO A 148 -2.05 -19.30 9.80
N SER A 149 -1.31 -18.33 9.23
CA SER A 149 0.15 -18.27 9.18
C SER A 149 0.83 -17.69 10.43
N ASN A 150 0.09 -17.41 11.52
CA ASN A 150 0.60 -16.76 12.75
C ASN A 150 1.25 -15.37 12.53
N ILE A 151 0.95 -14.69 11.42
CA ILE A 151 1.40 -13.32 11.17
C ILE A 151 0.60 -12.35 12.05
N ASP A 152 1.30 -11.49 12.79
CA ASP A 152 0.70 -10.43 13.61
C ASP A 152 0.26 -9.26 12.71
N ASP A 153 -1.04 -9.20 12.42
CA ASP A 153 -1.71 -8.14 11.64
C ASP A 153 -2.18 -6.96 12.54
N ASN A 154 -1.56 -6.80 13.72
CA ASN A 154 -1.81 -5.74 14.68
C ASN A 154 -0.53 -4.93 14.98
N LEU A 155 0.17 -4.57 13.91
CA LEU A 155 1.35 -3.71 13.99
C LEU A 155 0.91 -2.25 14.20
N LYS A 156 1.75 -1.48 14.90
CA LYS A 156 1.62 -0.02 14.86
C LYS A 156 1.82 0.47 13.41
N SER A 157 1.04 1.46 13.02
CA SER A 157 0.98 2.00 11.65
C SER A 157 2.37 2.24 11.05
N GLU A 158 3.30 2.81 11.83
CA GLU A 158 4.66 3.12 11.40
C GLU A 158 5.48 1.87 11.09
N ARG A 159 5.35 0.83 11.92
CA ARG A 159 6.04 -0.45 11.73
C ARG A 159 5.52 -1.18 10.49
N TYR A 160 4.20 -1.15 10.29
CA TYR A 160 3.57 -1.70 9.09
C TYR A 160 4.03 -0.97 7.83
N ILE A 161 4.00 0.37 7.83
CA ILE A 161 4.48 1.17 6.70
C ILE A 161 5.95 0.87 6.42
N HIS A 162 6.80 0.83 7.45
CA HIS A 162 8.22 0.53 7.27
C HIS A 162 8.47 -0.86 6.69
N TRP A 163 7.76 -1.88 7.18
CA TRP A 163 7.81 -3.23 6.61
C TRP A 163 7.38 -3.22 5.14
N CYS A 164 6.32 -2.48 4.80
CA CYS A 164 5.89 -2.31 3.41
C CYS A 164 6.97 -1.68 2.52
N GLN A 165 7.62 -0.63 3.03
CA GLN A 165 8.70 0.05 2.31
C GLN A 165 9.85 -0.90 1.97
N GLN A 166 10.18 -1.88 2.83
CA GLN A 166 11.26 -2.83 2.56
C GLN A 166 10.98 -3.73 1.35
N TRP A 167 9.82 -4.40 1.31
CA TRP A 167 9.49 -5.25 0.17
C TRP A 167 9.16 -4.43 -1.09
N ILE A 168 8.57 -3.23 -0.95
CA ILE A 168 8.35 -2.32 -2.09
C ILE A 168 9.69 -1.91 -2.72
N GLN A 169 10.69 -1.58 -1.89
CA GLN A 169 12.02 -1.19 -2.37
C GLN A 169 12.65 -2.30 -3.23
N GLU A 170 12.51 -3.56 -2.80
CA GLU A 170 12.97 -4.70 -3.58
C GLU A 170 12.13 -4.94 -4.84
N CYS A 171 10.80 -4.73 -4.78
CA CYS A 171 9.95 -4.75 -5.98
C CYS A 171 10.40 -3.73 -7.02
N ILE A 172 10.78 -2.51 -6.61
CA ILE A 172 11.33 -1.48 -7.50
C ILE A 172 12.64 -1.94 -8.15
N ARG A 173 13.49 -2.66 -7.40
CA ARG A 173 14.75 -3.21 -7.91
C ARG A 173 14.52 -4.27 -8.98
N VAL A 174 13.62 -5.22 -8.75
CA VAL A 174 13.36 -6.34 -9.68
C VAL A 174 12.52 -5.92 -10.90
N LEU A 175 11.77 -4.83 -10.82
CA LEU A 175 11.03 -4.31 -11.98
C LEU A 175 11.98 -3.85 -13.09
N LYS A 176 11.68 -4.24 -14.33
CA LYS A 176 12.32 -3.72 -15.54
C LYS A 176 12.00 -2.24 -15.74
N HIS A 177 12.84 -1.51 -16.47
CA HIS A 177 12.43 -0.24 -17.04
C HIS A 177 11.20 -0.43 -17.94
N GLY A 178 10.18 0.40 -17.76
CA GLY A 178 8.84 0.29 -18.33
C GLY A 178 7.94 -0.77 -17.66
N GLY A 179 8.43 -1.49 -16.66
CA GLY A 179 7.64 -2.45 -15.88
C GLY A 179 6.59 -1.76 -15.00
N SER A 180 5.50 -2.48 -14.72
CA SER A 180 4.35 -1.96 -13.98
C SER A 180 4.28 -2.51 -12.55
N LEU A 181 3.98 -1.65 -11.58
CA LEU A 181 3.66 -2.01 -10.19
C LEU A 181 2.20 -1.72 -9.91
N PHE A 182 1.46 -2.74 -9.50
CA PHE A 182 0.11 -2.65 -9.00
C PHE A 182 0.08 -3.01 -7.51
N LEU A 183 -0.36 -2.06 -6.67
CA LEU A 183 -0.44 -2.23 -5.22
C LEU A 183 -1.88 -2.10 -4.73
N TRP A 184 -2.44 -3.23 -4.32
CA TRP A 184 -3.78 -3.34 -3.77
C TRP A 184 -3.77 -3.14 -2.26
N ASN A 185 -4.53 -2.17 -1.75
CA ASN A 185 -4.64 -1.93 -0.31
C ASN A 185 -5.86 -1.07 0.05
N LEU A 186 -6.04 -0.81 1.35
CA LEU A 186 -6.95 0.23 1.82
C LEU A 186 -6.43 1.62 1.44
N PRO A 187 -7.31 2.57 1.09
CA PRO A 187 -6.92 3.95 0.81
C PRO A 187 -6.02 4.57 1.90
N ARG A 188 -6.32 4.29 3.17
CA ARG A 188 -5.54 4.78 4.31
C ARG A 188 -4.05 4.39 4.25
N TRP A 189 -3.74 3.17 3.83
CA TRP A 189 -2.37 2.69 3.74
C TRP A 189 -1.71 3.20 2.46
N ASN A 190 -2.44 3.19 1.35
CA ASN A 190 -1.92 3.67 0.07
C ASN A 190 -1.56 5.16 0.08
N VAL A 191 -2.16 5.99 0.95
CA VAL A 191 -1.70 7.38 1.16
C VAL A 191 -0.24 7.43 1.65
N ALA A 192 0.14 6.54 2.57
CA ALA A 192 1.51 6.51 3.09
C ALA A 192 2.48 5.83 2.10
N LEU A 193 2.01 4.78 1.42
CA LEU A 193 2.84 4.02 0.48
C LEU A 193 3.05 4.77 -0.83
N SER A 194 2.08 5.54 -1.32
CA SER A 194 2.25 6.42 -2.49
C SER A 194 3.36 7.44 -2.24
N SER A 195 3.39 8.07 -1.05
CA SER A 195 4.46 9.01 -0.70
C SER A 195 5.86 8.38 -0.69
N PHE A 196 5.97 7.07 -0.44
CA PHE A 196 7.24 6.36 -0.58
C PHE A 196 7.57 6.02 -2.04
N LEU A 197 6.57 5.66 -2.84
CA LEU A 197 6.74 5.38 -4.26
C LEU A 197 7.09 6.63 -5.06
N ASP A 198 6.55 7.78 -4.66
CA ASP A 198 6.82 9.08 -5.27
C ASP A 198 8.32 9.41 -5.19
N GLY A 199 8.89 9.80 -6.33
CA GLY A 199 10.34 10.00 -6.46
C GLY A 199 11.16 8.72 -6.70
N ARG A 200 10.52 7.53 -6.72
CA ARG A 200 11.15 6.25 -7.08
C ARG A 200 10.54 5.61 -8.32
N LEU A 201 9.23 5.76 -8.50
CA LEU A 201 8.48 5.34 -9.69
C LEU A 201 7.59 6.49 -10.17
N ASN A 202 7.15 6.42 -11.43
CA ASN A 202 6.19 7.36 -11.98
C ASN A 202 4.76 6.91 -11.65
N PHE A 203 4.02 7.78 -10.98
CA PHE A 203 2.60 7.59 -10.72
C PHE A 203 1.81 7.60 -12.02
N ARG A 204 0.89 6.65 -12.19
CA ARG A 204 -0.01 6.59 -13.35
C ARG A 204 -1.45 6.81 -12.93
N HIS A 205 -1.96 5.95 -12.05
CA HIS A 205 -3.37 5.99 -11.65
C HIS A 205 -3.55 5.59 -10.19
N TRP A 206 -4.54 6.22 -9.54
CA TRP A 206 -5.14 5.76 -8.31
C TRP A 206 -6.49 5.14 -8.65
N ILE A 207 -6.54 3.83 -8.76
CA ILE A 207 -7.74 3.13 -9.19
C ILE A 207 -8.59 2.82 -7.96
N SER A 208 -9.84 3.26 -7.95
CA SER A 208 -10.82 2.96 -6.89
C SER A 208 -11.71 1.81 -7.33
N VAL A 209 -11.63 0.68 -6.62
CA VAL A 209 -12.43 -0.50 -6.94
C VAL A 209 -13.55 -0.65 -5.93
N ASP A 210 -14.79 -0.44 -6.40
CA ASP A 210 -15.98 -0.51 -5.57
C ASP A 210 -16.28 -1.97 -5.19
N ILE A 211 -16.26 -2.22 -3.88
CA ILE A 211 -16.55 -3.51 -3.23
C ILE A 211 -17.65 -3.27 -2.18
N LYS A 212 -18.69 -2.53 -2.56
CA LYS A 212 -19.77 -2.13 -1.66
C LYS A 212 -20.52 -3.35 -1.08
N TYR A 213 -20.83 -3.30 0.22
CA TYR A 213 -21.74 -4.24 0.89
C TYR A 213 -23.06 -3.56 1.29
N SER A 214 -23.11 -2.22 1.29
CA SER A 214 -24.31 -1.40 1.56
C SER A 214 -24.92 -1.57 2.96
N LEU A 215 -24.13 -1.96 3.96
CA LEU A 215 -24.57 -1.94 5.37
C LEU A 215 -24.53 -0.51 5.94
N PRO A 216 -25.52 -0.10 6.74
CA PRO A 216 -25.52 1.21 7.37
C PRO A 216 -24.39 1.34 8.40
N ILE A 217 -23.73 2.50 8.42
CA ILE A 217 -22.70 2.85 9.40
C ILE A 217 -23.02 4.24 9.94
N HIS A 218 -23.20 4.37 11.25
CA HIS A 218 -23.52 5.65 11.87
C HIS A 218 -22.27 6.53 12.00
N GLY A 219 -22.42 7.85 11.80
CA GLY A 219 -21.39 8.86 12.11
C GLY A 219 -20.19 8.91 11.16
N ARG A 220 -20.22 8.24 10.01
CA ARG A 220 -19.17 8.31 8.97
C ARG A 220 -19.68 7.88 7.59
N LEU A 221 -18.91 8.23 6.56
CA LEU A 221 -19.12 7.67 5.23
C LEU A 221 -18.81 6.17 5.18
N TYR A 222 -19.56 5.46 4.33
CA TYR A 222 -19.40 4.04 4.10
C TYR A 222 -18.11 3.77 3.30
N PRO A 223 -17.16 2.95 3.80
CA PRO A 223 -15.95 2.60 3.07
C PRO A 223 -16.27 1.59 1.96
N SER A 224 -16.62 2.08 0.77
CA SER A 224 -17.11 1.24 -0.33
C SER A 224 -16.03 0.66 -1.24
N HIS A 225 -14.78 1.12 -1.15
CA HIS A 225 -13.75 0.76 -2.12
C HIS A 225 -12.41 0.42 -1.50
N TYR A 226 -11.64 -0.36 -2.25
CA TYR A 226 -10.20 -0.52 -2.07
C TYR A 226 -9.47 0.38 -3.07
N ALA A 227 -8.22 0.70 -2.76
CA ALA A 227 -7.35 1.46 -3.63
C ALA A 227 -6.35 0.53 -4.31
N LEU A 228 -6.23 0.65 -5.62
CA LEU A 228 -5.24 -0.01 -6.44
C LEU A 228 -4.32 1.07 -7.02
N LEU A 229 -3.11 1.21 -6.47
CA LEU A 229 -2.11 2.11 -7.03
C LEU A 229 -1.50 1.47 -8.26
N TYR A 230 -1.31 2.27 -9.31
CA TYR A 230 -0.58 1.89 -10.49
C TYR A 230 0.60 2.85 -10.71
N TYR A 231 1.80 2.30 -10.63
CA TYR A 231 3.07 2.97 -10.89
C TYR A 231 3.86 2.27 -11.99
N VAL A 232 4.77 2.99 -12.63
CA VAL A 232 5.69 2.47 -13.65
C VAL A 232 7.12 2.87 -13.33
N LYS A 233 8.07 1.99 -13.61
CA LYS A 233 9.50 2.31 -13.55
C LYS A 233 9.94 2.97 -14.85
N GLY A 234 10.36 4.24 -14.80
CA GLY A 234 10.65 5.02 -16.00
C GLY A 234 9.43 5.76 -16.56
N ASP A 235 9.61 6.47 -17.67
CA ASP A 235 8.66 7.51 -18.12
C ASP A 235 7.31 6.97 -18.63
N LYS A 236 7.32 5.77 -19.21
CA LYS A 236 6.13 5.14 -19.79
C LYS A 236 6.18 3.62 -19.62
N PRO A 237 5.02 2.95 -19.53
CA PRO A 237 5.01 1.49 -19.46
C PRO A 237 5.41 0.87 -20.80
N ASN A 238 6.02 -0.32 -20.73
CA ASN A 238 6.25 -1.16 -21.92
C ASN A 238 4.93 -1.69 -22.50
N VAL A 239 3.96 -1.96 -21.62
CA VAL A 239 2.65 -2.53 -21.99
C VAL A 239 1.55 -1.72 -21.33
N PHE A 240 0.57 -1.28 -22.13
CA PHE A 240 -0.65 -0.66 -21.65
C PHE A 240 -1.82 -0.88 -22.63
N HIS A 241 -2.62 -1.92 -22.38
CA HIS A 241 -3.76 -2.33 -23.20
C HIS A 241 -5.07 -2.28 -22.39
N PRO A 242 -5.56 -1.08 -22.01
CA PRO A 242 -6.79 -1.00 -21.23
C PRO A 242 -7.98 -1.49 -22.03
N ASP A 243 -8.85 -2.28 -21.38
CA ASP A 243 -10.14 -2.66 -21.93
C ASP A 243 -10.99 -1.44 -22.28
N ARG A 244 -11.97 -1.65 -23.15
CA ARG A 244 -13.10 -0.74 -23.33
C ARG A 244 -14.32 -1.28 -22.62
N LEU A 245 -15.04 -0.39 -21.94
CA LEU A 245 -16.33 -0.71 -21.35
C LEU A 245 -17.43 -0.54 -22.39
N PRO A 246 -18.44 -1.41 -22.44
CA PRO A 246 -19.53 -1.26 -23.38
C PRO A 246 -20.27 0.07 -23.16
N MET A 247 -20.80 0.64 -24.24
CA MET A 247 -21.72 1.78 -24.12
C MET A 247 -22.93 1.38 -23.30
N GLN A 248 -23.33 2.25 -22.37
CA GLN A 248 -24.42 1.93 -21.46
C GLN A 248 -25.75 2.07 -22.22
N VAL A 249 -26.53 0.99 -22.25
CA VAL A 249 -27.85 0.93 -22.88
C VAL A 249 -28.91 0.60 -21.85
N CYS A 250 -30.13 1.07 -22.11
CA CYS A 250 -31.29 0.77 -21.28
C CYS A 250 -31.61 -0.72 -21.41
N PRO A 251 -31.75 -1.47 -20.31
CA PRO A 251 -32.04 -2.91 -20.38
C PRO A 251 -33.45 -3.21 -20.90
N HIS A 252 -34.35 -2.22 -20.95
CA HIS A 252 -35.73 -2.40 -21.40
C HIS A 252 -35.92 -2.05 -22.89
N CYS A 253 -35.46 -0.87 -23.31
CA CYS A 253 -35.65 -0.40 -24.69
C CYS A 253 -34.40 -0.48 -25.57
N TYR A 254 -33.25 -0.86 -25.01
CA TYR A 254 -31.95 -0.94 -25.70
C TYR A 254 -31.45 0.39 -26.30
N GLY A 255 -32.12 1.51 -26.03
CA GLY A 255 -31.62 2.84 -26.34
C GLY A 255 -30.44 3.22 -25.46
N ASP A 256 -29.56 4.10 -25.95
CA ASP A 256 -28.41 4.55 -25.16
C ASP A 256 -28.86 5.30 -23.90
N LEU A 257 -28.19 5.03 -22.78
CA LEU A 257 -28.39 5.76 -21.53
C LEU A 257 -27.65 7.10 -21.49
N LYS A 258 -26.71 7.31 -22.40
CA LYS A 258 -25.89 8.53 -22.49
C LYS A 258 -25.81 8.98 -23.94
N ASP A 259 -25.94 10.29 -24.14
CA ASP A 259 -25.80 10.95 -25.45
C ASP A 259 -24.35 11.33 -25.78
N TYR A 260 -23.44 11.18 -24.80
CA TYR A 260 -22.03 11.54 -24.89
C TYR A 260 -21.81 12.99 -25.38
N GLY A 261 -22.70 13.91 -24.98
CA GLY A 261 -22.65 15.30 -25.39
C GLY A 261 -22.86 15.51 -26.90
N GLY A 262 -23.57 14.60 -27.56
CA GLY A 262 -23.83 14.64 -29.00
C GLY A 262 -22.69 14.09 -29.87
N TYR A 263 -21.62 13.56 -29.29
CA TYR A 263 -20.45 13.04 -30.01
C TYR A 263 -20.48 11.52 -30.22
N LYS A 264 -21.66 10.91 -30.29
CA LYS A 264 -21.82 9.46 -30.39
C LYS A 264 -21.12 8.89 -31.63
N ASP A 265 -21.19 9.60 -32.75
CA ASP A 265 -20.54 9.26 -34.01
C ASP A 265 -19.00 9.20 -33.92
N LYS A 266 -18.41 9.90 -32.94
CA LYS A 266 -16.96 9.92 -32.68
C LYS A 266 -16.52 8.86 -31.67
N MET A 267 -17.46 8.13 -31.07
CA MET A 267 -17.14 7.11 -30.07
C MET A 267 -16.54 5.87 -30.74
N ASN A 268 -15.60 5.23 -30.04
CA ASN A 268 -15.04 3.98 -30.52
C ASN A 268 -16.14 2.88 -30.50
N PRO A 269 -16.30 2.09 -31.58
CA PRO A 269 -17.33 1.06 -31.65
C PRO A 269 -17.15 -0.07 -30.63
N LEU A 270 -15.94 -0.28 -30.12
CA LEU A 270 -15.64 -1.24 -29.06
C LEU A 270 -16.02 -0.72 -27.66
N GLY A 271 -16.49 0.52 -27.56
CA GLY A 271 -17.02 1.11 -26.32
C GLY A 271 -16.18 2.26 -25.76
N VAL A 272 -16.51 2.65 -24.54
CA VAL A 272 -15.90 3.78 -23.83
C VAL A 272 -14.59 3.37 -23.16
N ASN A 273 -13.68 4.32 -22.94
CA ASN A 273 -12.45 4.03 -22.23
C ASN A 273 -12.73 3.55 -20.80
N LEU A 274 -11.94 2.58 -20.33
CA LEU A 274 -11.95 2.18 -18.93
C LEU A 274 -11.58 3.36 -18.03
N SER A 275 -12.39 3.62 -17.01
CA SER A 275 -12.12 4.62 -15.96
C SER A 275 -11.19 4.05 -14.89
N ASP A 276 -10.61 4.92 -14.07
CA ASP A 276 -9.93 4.57 -12.81
C ASP A 276 -10.91 4.36 -11.64
N ILE A 277 -12.22 4.35 -11.91
CA ILE A 277 -13.27 3.94 -10.97
C ILE A 277 -13.88 2.66 -11.51
N TRP A 278 -13.61 1.53 -10.86
CA TRP A 278 -14.09 0.21 -11.28
C TRP A 278 -15.28 -0.20 -10.42
N THR A 279 -16.46 -0.20 -11.02
CA THR A 279 -17.73 -0.57 -10.37
C THR A 279 -18.21 -1.97 -10.73
N ASP A 280 -17.49 -2.65 -11.64
CA ASP A 280 -17.89 -3.91 -12.26
C ASP A 280 -17.05 -5.11 -11.81
N ILE A 281 -16.30 -4.96 -10.71
CA ILE A 281 -15.48 -6.01 -10.10
C ILE A 281 -16.25 -6.64 -8.94
N PRO A 282 -16.76 -7.88 -9.09
CA PRO A 282 -17.52 -8.52 -8.02
C PRO A 282 -16.59 -9.04 -6.92
N PRO A 283 -16.95 -8.88 -5.63
CA PRO A 283 -16.19 -9.47 -4.53
C PRO A 283 -16.47 -10.98 -4.37
N VAL A 284 -15.45 -11.76 -4.01
CA VAL A 284 -15.58 -13.21 -3.79
C VAL A 284 -16.09 -13.50 -2.38
N ARG A 285 -17.42 -13.45 -2.20
CA ARG A 285 -18.06 -13.55 -0.87
C ARG A 285 -18.64 -14.92 -0.54
N HIS A 286 -19.26 -15.59 -1.50
CA HIS A 286 -20.00 -16.82 -1.23
C HIS A 286 -19.06 -18.04 -1.16
N ALA A 287 -19.26 -18.90 -0.16
CA ALA A 287 -18.48 -20.12 0.03
C ALA A 287 -18.42 -21.01 -1.21
N LYS A 288 -19.51 -21.07 -2.02
CA LYS A 288 -19.53 -21.84 -3.28
C LYS A 288 -18.52 -21.37 -4.34
N TYR A 289 -18.09 -20.12 -4.27
CA TYR A 289 -17.09 -19.55 -5.18
C TYR A 289 -15.69 -19.59 -4.59
N LYS A 290 -15.56 -19.84 -3.28
CA LYS A 290 -14.27 -20.02 -2.61
C LYS A 290 -13.80 -21.44 -2.82
N ARG A 291 -12.62 -21.59 -3.41
CA ARG A 291 -11.98 -22.90 -3.63
C ARG A 291 -11.04 -23.27 -2.49
N ARG A 292 -10.55 -22.30 -1.72
CA ARG A 292 -9.71 -22.52 -0.54
C ARG A 292 -10.40 -22.04 0.74
N ASN A 293 -10.59 -22.97 1.68
CA ASN A 293 -11.12 -22.65 3.00
C ASN A 293 -10.16 -21.72 3.76
N GLY A 294 -10.69 -20.64 4.33
CA GLY A 294 -9.90 -19.67 5.09
C GLY A 294 -9.13 -18.63 4.26
N ALA A 295 -9.14 -18.74 2.92
CA ALA A 295 -8.51 -17.75 2.05
C ALA A 295 -9.45 -16.58 1.71
N ASN A 296 -8.89 -15.38 1.64
CA ASN A 296 -9.55 -14.20 1.08
C ASN A 296 -9.19 -14.09 -0.40
N GLU A 297 -9.95 -14.77 -1.25
CA GLU A 297 -9.69 -14.81 -2.67
C GLU A 297 -10.02 -13.48 -3.35
N LEU A 298 -9.12 -13.01 -4.21
CA LEU A 298 -9.38 -11.87 -5.09
C LEU A 298 -10.28 -12.28 -6.26
N SER A 299 -11.01 -11.29 -6.79
CA SER A 299 -11.83 -11.46 -7.98
C SER A 299 -10.97 -11.80 -9.18
N LEU A 300 -11.32 -12.85 -9.93
CA LEU A 300 -10.61 -13.20 -11.16
C LEU A 300 -10.63 -12.06 -12.16
N LYS A 301 -11.78 -11.40 -12.30
CA LYS A 301 -11.95 -10.25 -13.19
C LYS A 301 -11.02 -9.09 -12.84
N LEU A 302 -10.68 -8.90 -11.56
CA LEU A 302 -9.75 -7.86 -11.13
C LEU A 302 -8.36 -8.14 -11.65
N VAL A 303 -7.85 -9.35 -11.38
CA VAL A 303 -6.47 -9.71 -11.70
C VAL A 303 -6.30 -9.92 -13.20
N ASP A 304 -7.29 -10.52 -13.87
CA ASP A 304 -7.36 -10.65 -15.33
C ASP A 304 -7.20 -9.30 -16.04
N ARG A 305 -7.99 -8.31 -15.62
CA ARG A 305 -7.90 -6.94 -16.16
C ARG A 305 -6.53 -6.32 -15.95
N ILE A 306 -5.92 -6.50 -14.77
CA ILE A 306 -4.58 -5.95 -14.49
C ILE A 306 -3.53 -6.61 -15.38
N VAL A 307 -3.56 -7.95 -15.48
CA VAL A 307 -2.60 -8.74 -16.26
C VAL A 307 -2.69 -8.40 -17.74
N GLU A 308 -3.88 -8.36 -18.32
CA GLU A 308 -4.05 -7.99 -19.74
C GLU A 308 -3.69 -6.53 -20.00
N MET A 309 -4.05 -5.64 -19.09
CA MET A 309 -3.76 -4.22 -19.26
C MET A 309 -2.26 -3.92 -19.20
N ALA A 310 -1.46 -4.68 -18.45
CA ALA A 310 -0.09 -4.29 -18.10
C ALA A 310 1.00 -5.34 -18.40
N SER A 311 0.69 -6.39 -19.18
CA SER A 311 1.66 -7.41 -19.61
C SER A 311 1.26 -8.07 -20.93
N ASN A 312 2.22 -8.65 -21.65
CA ASN A 312 2.03 -9.48 -22.84
C ASN A 312 2.27 -10.96 -22.55
N GLU A 313 1.90 -11.83 -23.48
CA GLU A 313 2.27 -13.26 -23.40
C GLU A 313 3.79 -13.43 -23.22
N GLY A 314 4.19 -14.35 -22.35
CA GLY A 314 5.59 -14.61 -22.01
C GLY A 314 6.23 -13.66 -20.98
N ASP A 315 5.61 -12.52 -20.70
CA ASP A 315 6.08 -11.59 -19.66
C ASP A 315 6.08 -12.26 -18.28
N LEU A 316 6.99 -11.80 -17.40
CA LEU A 316 7.10 -12.31 -16.04
C LEU A 316 6.30 -11.47 -15.06
N ILE A 317 5.32 -12.10 -14.42
CA ILE A 317 4.53 -11.54 -13.32
C ILE A 317 5.10 -12.01 -11.98
N PHE A 318 5.27 -11.09 -11.04
CA PHE A 318 5.63 -11.41 -9.66
C PHE A 318 4.51 -11.02 -8.69
N ASP A 319 4.13 -11.96 -7.83
CA ASP A 319 3.21 -11.73 -6.71
C ASP A 319 3.88 -12.09 -5.37
N PRO A 320 4.25 -11.10 -4.55
CA PRO A 320 4.90 -11.33 -3.27
C PRO A 320 3.97 -11.91 -2.19
N PHE A 321 2.65 -11.95 -2.43
CA PHE A 321 1.64 -12.35 -1.45
C PHE A 321 0.62 -13.31 -2.09
N GLY A 322 1.09 -14.51 -2.41
CA GLY A 322 0.38 -15.45 -3.28
C GLY A 322 -1.01 -15.87 -2.82
N GLY A 323 -1.29 -15.88 -1.51
CA GLY A 323 -2.63 -16.12 -0.96
C GLY A 323 -3.32 -17.35 -1.57
N SER A 324 -4.46 -17.13 -2.24
CA SER A 324 -5.21 -18.19 -2.91
C SER A 324 -4.66 -18.62 -4.27
N GLY A 325 -3.68 -17.91 -4.82
CA GLY A 325 -3.07 -18.18 -6.11
C GLY A 325 -3.82 -17.59 -7.31
N THR A 326 -4.69 -16.60 -7.09
CA THR A 326 -5.50 -15.98 -8.15
C THR A 326 -4.61 -15.41 -9.27
N THR A 327 -3.52 -14.73 -8.91
CA THR A 327 -2.53 -14.18 -9.85
C THR A 327 -1.88 -15.24 -10.71
N TYR A 328 -1.48 -16.36 -10.09
CA TYR A 328 -0.82 -17.46 -10.79
C TYR A 328 -1.78 -18.14 -11.77
N MET A 329 -3.03 -18.37 -11.36
CA MET A 329 -4.02 -18.97 -12.24
C MET A 329 -4.33 -18.07 -13.45
N VAL A 330 -4.46 -16.75 -13.25
CA VAL A 330 -4.63 -15.81 -14.36
C VAL A 330 -3.40 -15.81 -15.27
N ALA A 331 -2.19 -15.81 -14.70
CA ALA A 331 -0.96 -15.86 -15.48
C ALA A 331 -0.90 -17.12 -16.37
N GLU A 332 -1.25 -18.29 -15.83
CA GLU A 332 -1.35 -19.55 -16.59
C GLU A 332 -2.36 -19.44 -17.74
N LEU A 333 -3.59 -19.00 -17.44
CA LEU A 333 -4.66 -18.87 -18.44
C LEU A 333 -4.32 -17.88 -19.56
N LYS A 334 -3.47 -16.90 -19.27
CA LYS A 334 -3.05 -15.85 -20.19
C LYS A 334 -1.65 -16.08 -20.75
N SER A 335 -1.05 -17.25 -20.57
CA SER A 335 0.27 -17.56 -21.10
C SER A 335 1.39 -16.60 -20.64
N ARG A 336 1.28 -16.03 -19.43
CA ARG A 336 2.34 -15.26 -18.78
C ARG A 336 3.16 -16.18 -17.88
N ARG A 337 4.46 -15.89 -17.77
CA ARG A 337 5.30 -16.53 -16.77
C ARG A 337 5.03 -15.92 -15.41
N TRP A 338 5.22 -16.68 -14.34
CA TRP A 338 4.98 -16.16 -13.00
C TRP A 338 5.96 -16.68 -11.94
N LEU A 339 6.21 -15.83 -10.95
CA LEU A 339 6.90 -16.18 -9.72
C LEU A 339 6.07 -15.69 -8.54
N GLY A 340 6.03 -16.51 -7.50
CA GLY A 340 5.19 -16.26 -6.35
C GLY A 340 5.81 -16.70 -5.04
N CYS A 341 5.40 -16.08 -3.94
CA CYS A 341 5.71 -16.57 -2.60
C CYS A 341 4.54 -16.45 -1.64
N GLU A 342 4.45 -17.40 -0.70
CA GLU A 342 3.45 -17.42 0.36
C GLU A 342 4.03 -18.06 1.64
N ILE A 343 3.70 -17.51 2.81
CA ILE A 343 4.13 -18.01 4.12
C ILE A 343 3.13 -19.05 4.65
N GLY A 344 1.84 -18.84 4.37
CA GLY A 344 0.74 -19.71 4.75
C GLY A 344 0.80 -21.12 4.12
N PRO A 345 0.00 -22.06 4.64
CA PRO A 345 -0.07 -23.43 4.14
C PRO A 345 -0.59 -23.54 2.70
#